data_AF-A0A7G7MSQ9-F1
#
_entry.id   AF-A0A7G7MSQ9-F1
#
_cell.length_a   1.000
_cell.length_b   1.000
_cell.length_c   1.000
_cell.angle_alpha   90.00
_cell.angle_beta   90.00
_cell.angle_gamma   90.00
#
_symmetry.space_group_name_H-M   'P 1'
#
loop_
_entity.id
_entity.type
_entity.pdbx_description
1 polymer ?
#
loop_
_entity_poly.entity_id
_entity_poly.type
_entity_poly.pdbx_seq_one_letter_code
_entity_poly.pdbx_strand_id
1 'polypeptide(L)' 'MDSELLVDTVADQRRLVQEALERVEDGSYGTCVVCGATIDDERLEARPEVATCREHADTPVVT' A
#
# COMPACT_ATOMS: atom_id res chain seq x y z
N MET A 1 6.34 -5.34 -26.68
CA MET A 1 6.90 -4.10 -26.10
C MET A 1 5.84 -3.33 -25.31
N ASP A 2 4.83 -2.68 -25.90
CA ASP A 2 3.80 -1.99 -25.11
C ASP A 2 2.91 -2.93 -24.26
N SER A 3 2.65 -4.14 -24.77
CA SER A 3 1.83 -5.13 -24.05
C SER A 3 2.50 -5.71 -22.81
N GLU A 4 3.83 -5.73 -22.73
CA GLU A 4 4.57 -6.33 -21.61
C GLU A 4 4.62 -5.37 -20.43
N LEU A 5 4.88 -4.09 -20.69
CA LEU A 5 4.87 -3.03 -19.67
C LEU A 5 3.52 -2.94 -18.93
N LEU A 6 2.42 -3.12 -19.65
CA LEU A 6 1.08 -3.11 -19.08
C LEU A 6 0.86 -4.28 -18.10
N VAL A 7 1.38 -5.46 -18.41
CA VAL A 7 1.25 -6.64 -17.54
C VAL A 7 1.99 -6.42 -16.22
N ASP A 8 3.20 -5.86 -16.28
CA ASP A 8 4.01 -5.59 -15.08
C ASP A 8 3.32 -4.59 -14.15
N THR A 9 2.78 -3.49 -14.69
CA THR A 9 2.06 -2.49 -13.87
C THR A 9 0.86 -3.07 -13.13
N VAL A 10 0.10 -3.96 -13.78
CA VAL A 10 -1.06 -4.63 -13.17
C VAL A 10 -0.59 -5.62 -12.11
N ALA A 11 0.50 -6.35 -12.36
CA ALA A 11 1.07 -7.29 -11.40
C ALA A 11 1.53 -6.58 -10.12
N ASP A 12 2.17 -5.43 -10.24
CA ASP A 12 2.59 -4.60 -9.10
C ASP A 12 1.39 -4.08 -8.30
N GLN A 13 0.37 -3.54 -8.98
CA GLN A 13 -0.86 -3.10 -8.30
C GLN A 13 -1.53 -4.25 -7.55
N ARG A 14 -1.58 -5.44 -8.17
CA ARG A 14 -2.15 -6.63 -7.51
C ARG A 14 -1.37 -7.00 -6.25
N ARG A 15 -0.04 -6.95 -6.29
CA ARG A 15 0.82 -7.25 -5.14
C ARG A 15 0.54 -6.28 -3.99
N LEU A 16 0.48 -4.97 -4.26
CA LEU A 16 0.18 -3.97 -3.23
C LEU A 16 -1.18 -4.20 -2.56
N VAL A 17 -2.19 -4.61 -3.33
CA VAL A 17 -3.51 -4.96 -2.78
C VAL A 17 -3.45 -6.23 -1.93
N GLN A 18 -2.66 -7.24 -2.33
CA GLN A 18 -2.47 -8.45 -1.54
C GLN A 18 -1.81 -8.15 -0.19
N GLU A 19 -0.74 -7.36 -0.17
CA GLU A 19 -0.08 -6.90 1.06
C GLU A 19 -1.04 -6.09 1.94
N ALA A 20 -1.94 -5.32 1.35
CA ALA A 20 -2.96 -4.60 2.11
C ALA A 20 -3.99 -5.52 2.76
N LEU A 21 -4.38 -6.61 2.09
CA LEU A 21 -5.27 -7.62 2.65
C LEU A 21 -4.60 -8.37 3.80
N GLU A 22 -3.32 -8.73 3.67
CA GLU A 22 -2.55 -9.34 4.75
C GLU A 22 -2.54 -8.46 6.01
N ARG A 23 -2.38 -7.14 5.84
CA ARG A 23 -2.48 -6.16 6.94
C ARG A 23 -3.87 -6.08 7.56
N VAL A 24 -4.92 -6.37 6.81
CA VAL A 24 -6.28 -6.45 7.37
C VAL A 24 -6.40 -7.71 8.23
N GLU A 25 -5.86 -8.83 7.76
CA GLU A 25 -5.90 -10.12 8.46
C GLU A 25 -5.08 -10.10 9.77
N ASP A 26 -3.92 -9.44 9.77
CA ASP A 26 -3.07 -9.32 10.95
C ASP A 26 -3.49 -8.19 11.92
N GLY A 27 -4.43 -7.34 11.49
CA GLY A 27 -4.97 -6.21 12.26
C GLY A 27 -4.09 -4.95 12.27
N SER A 28 -3.04 -4.90 11.47
CA SER A 28 -2.16 -3.73 11.32
C SER A 28 -2.64 -2.72 10.26
N TYR A 29 -3.72 -3.02 9.55
CA TYR A 29 -4.32 -2.11 8.56
C TYR A 29 -4.64 -0.76 9.17
N GLY A 30 -4.30 0.31 8.45
CA GLY A 30 -4.41 1.68 8.94
C GLY A 30 -3.29 2.12 9.89
N THR A 31 -2.23 1.33 10.04
CA THR A 31 -1.02 1.72 10.78
C THR A 31 0.15 1.91 9.83
N CYS A 32 0.89 3.00 9.99
CA CYS A 32 2.06 3.29 9.19
C CYS A 32 3.20 2.34 9.55
N VAL A 33 3.73 1.62 8.56
CA VAL A 33 4.84 0.67 8.74
C VAL A 33 6.18 1.33 9.08
N VAL A 34 6.30 2.66 8.87
CA VAL A 34 7.54 3.42 9.13
C VAL A 34 7.56 3.98 10.55
N CYS A 35 6.48 4.65 10.98
CA CYS A 35 6.44 5.34 12.27
C CYS A 35 5.44 4.75 13.29
N GLY A 36 4.62 3.77 12.88
CA GLY A 36 3.59 3.17 13.75
C GLY A 36 2.38 4.07 14.02
N ALA A 37 2.30 5.25 13.41
CA ALA A 37 1.15 6.15 13.58
C ALA A 37 -0.07 5.66 12.78
N THR A 38 -1.27 6.02 13.23
CA THR A 38 -2.50 5.79 12.47
C THR A 38 -2.49 6.57 11.16
N ILE A 39 -2.90 5.91 10.08
CA ILE A 39 -3.06 6.50 8.75
C ILE A 39 -4.46 7.14 8.68
N ASP A 40 -4.55 8.36 8.17
CA ASP A 40 -5.83 9.06 7.99
C ASP A 40 -6.81 8.25 7.13
N ASP A 41 -8.06 8.20 7.56
CA ASP A 41 -9.14 7.48 6.86
C ASP A 41 -9.30 7.97 5.41
N GLU A 42 -9.30 9.30 5.18
CA GLU A 42 -9.38 9.89 3.83
C GLU A 42 -8.30 9.37 2.88
N ARG A 43 -7.12 9.04 3.42
CA ARG A 43 -6.00 8.50 2.64
C ARG A 43 -6.24 7.03 2.29
N LEU A 44 -6.73 6.24 3.24
CA LEU A 44 -7.10 4.84 3.02
C LEU A 44 -8.31 4.71 2.08
N GLU A 45 -9.25 5.65 2.13
CA GLU A 45 -10.38 5.71 1.20
C GLU A 45 -9.92 6.01 -0.24
N ALA A 46 -8.97 6.93 -0.40
CA ALA A 46 -8.44 7.27 -1.71
C ALA A 46 -7.48 6.20 -2.28
N ARG A 47 -6.70 5.56 -1.41
CA ARG A 47 -5.66 4.58 -1.76
C ARG A 47 -5.57 3.50 -0.65
N PRO A 48 -6.41 2.46 -0.69
CA PRO A 48 -6.48 1.44 0.37
C PRO A 48 -5.22 0.60 0.48
N GLU A 49 -4.43 0.50 -0.59
CA GLU A 49 -3.22 -0.31 -0.62
C GLU A 49 -2.03 0.33 0.12
N VAL A 50 -2.13 1.60 0.54
CA VAL A 50 -1.00 2.27 1.21
C VAL A 50 -0.73 1.68 2.59
N ALA A 51 0.56 1.58 2.91
CA ALA A 51 1.06 1.16 4.21
C ALA A 51 1.73 2.31 4.99
N THR A 52 1.71 3.54 4.46
CA THR A 52 2.40 4.71 5.04
C THR A 52 1.48 5.90 5.24
N CYS A 53 1.75 6.69 6.29
CA CYS A 53 1.10 7.98 6.52
C CYS A 53 1.56 9.03 5.50
N ARG A 54 0.90 10.20 5.49
CA ARG A 54 1.20 11.28 4.53
C ARG A 54 2.65 11.77 4.63
N GLU A 55 3.25 11.76 5.81
CA GLU A 55 4.65 12.17 6.04
C GLU A 55 5.66 11.20 5.42
N HIS A 56 5.27 9.93 5.21
CA HIS A 56 6.13 8.87 4.67
C HIS A 56 5.61 8.32 3.33
N ALA A 57 4.86 9.13 2.58
CA ALA A 57 4.20 8.70 1.35
C ALA A 57 5.19 8.28 0.24
N ASP A 58 6.40 8.85 0.23
CA ASP A 58 7.44 8.57 -0.76
C ASP A 58 8.45 7.50 -0.30
N THR A 59 8.25 6.92 0.88
CA THR A 59 9.13 5.86 1.38
C THR A 59 8.80 4.56 0.67
N PRO A 60 9.75 3.94 -0.07
CA PRO A 60 9.53 2.62 -0.62
C PRO A 60 9.36 1.65 0.54
N VAL A 61 8.15 1.13 0.69
CA VAL A 61 7.87 0.06 1.61
C VAL A 61 8.39 -1.20 0.94
N VAL A 62 9.62 -1.59 1.28
CA VAL A 62 10.19 -2.87 0.86
C VAL A 62 9.76 -3.88 1.91
N THR A 63 8.65 -4.56 1.63
CA THR A 63 8.15 -5.73 2.37
C THR A 63 8.88 -7.00 1.96
#